data_AF-A0ABD1AGN8-F1
#
_entry.id   AF-A0ABD1AGN8-F1
#
_cell.length_a   1.000
_cell.length_b   1.000
_cell.length_c   1.000
_cell.angle_alpha   90.00
_cell.angle_beta   90.00
_cell.angle_gamma   90.00
#
_symmetry.space_group_name_H-M   'P 1'
#
loop_
_entity.id
_entity.type
_entity.pdbx_description
1 polymer ?
#
loop_
_entity_poly.entity_id
_entity_poly.type
_entity_poly.pdbx_seq_one_letter_code
_entity_poly.pdbx_strand_id
1 'polypeptide(L)' 'MDALQRGIYFFSALQASDGHWPAEIARPLFFLPPLVFCLYITGHLELIFDAEHLKETLRYIYCLQNDDG' A
#
# COMPACT_ATOMS: atom_id res chain seq x y z
N MET A 1 14.91 18.80 -23.43
CA MET A 1 15.39 17.80 -22.46
C MET A 1 15.48 16.46 -23.15
N ASP A 2 16.58 15.74 -22.98
CA ASP A 2 16.70 14.35 -23.38
C ASP A 2 15.95 13.41 -22.40
N ALA A 3 15.88 12.12 -22.73
CA ALA A 3 15.19 11.14 -21.89
C ALA A 3 15.83 11.00 -20.50
N LEU A 4 17.16 11.13 -20.43
CA LEU A 4 17.92 11.03 -19.18
C LEU A 4 17.53 12.15 -18.21
N GLN A 5 17.52 13.38 -18.69
CA GLN A 5 17.19 14.55 -17.88
C GLN A 5 15.75 14.46 -17.35
N ARG A 6 14.79 13.99 -18.16
CA ARG A 6 13.42 13.73 -17.71
C ARG A 6 13.37 12.64 -16.62
N GLY A 7 14.12 11.56 -16.80
CA GLY A 7 14.20 10.49 -15.80
C GLY A 7 14.75 10.98 -14.46
N ILE A 8 15.83 11.76 -14.49
CA ILE A 8 16.42 12.36 -13.28
C ILE A 8 15.38 13.23 -12.58
N TYR A 9 14.73 14.16 -13.29
CA TYR A 9 13.72 15.02 -12.67
C TYR A 9 12.55 14.22 -12.07
N PHE A 10 12.08 13.18 -12.76
CA PHE A 10 11.01 12.32 -12.27
C PHE A 10 11.41 11.61 -10.98
N PHE A 11 12.56 10.92 -10.96
CA PHE A 11 12.99 10.20 -9.76
C PHE A 11 13.35 11.16 -8.62
N SER A 12 13.98 12.30 -8.89
CA SER A 12 14.24 13.32 -7.85
C SER A 12 12.93 13.81 -7.20
N ALA A 13 11.85 13.94 -7.96
CA ALA A 13 10.54 14.35 -7.42
C ALA A 13 9.86 13.28 -6.55
N LEU A 14 10.27 12.01 -6.66
CA LEU A 14 9.76 10.91 -5.83
C LEU A 14 10.54 10.73 -4.52
N GLN A 15 11.66 11.43 -4.33
CA GLN A 15 12.47 11.29 -3.13
C GLN A 15 11.72 11.85 -1.91
N ALA A 16 11.67 11.08 -0.83
CA ALA A 16 11.11 11.51 0.44
C ALA A 16 12.00 12.56 1.13
N SER A 17 11.45 13.27 2.11
CA SER A 17 12.14 14.36 2.81
C SER A 17 13.40 13.94 3.57
N ASP A 18 13.52 12.67 3.93
CA ASP A 18 14.68 12.05 4.57
C ASP A 18 15.68 11.42 3.57
N GLY A 19 15.39 11.54 2.27
CA GLY A 19 16.28 11.13 1.19
C GLY A 19 16.06 9.72 0.65
N HIS A 20 15.14 8.92 1.20
CA HIS A 20 14.83 7.59 0.63
C HIS A 20 13.84 7.67 -0.55
N TRP A 21 13.72 6.58 -1.32
CA TRP A 21 12.72 6.43 -2.36
C TRP A 21 11.66 5.42 -1.92
N PRO A 22 10.48 5.88 -1.49
CA PRO A 22 9.40 4.97 -1.10
C PRO A 22 8.93 4.20 -2.34
N ALA A 23 8.73 2.91 -2.17
CA ALA A 23 8.20 2.03 -3.19
C ALA A 23 7.20 1.07 -2.56
N GLU A 24 6.16 0.77 -3.33
CA GLU A 24 5.16 -0.20 -2.93
C GLU A 24 5.68 -1.63 -3.20
N ILE A 25 5.48 -2.52 -2.23
CA ILE A 25 5.81 -3.95 -2.33
C ILE A 25 4.52 -4.74 -2.06
N ALA A 26 3.45 -4.49 -2.83
CA ALA A 26 2.13 -5.01 -2.45
C ALA A 26 1.72 -6.34 -3.09
N ARG A 27 2.53 -6.91 -3.99
CA ARG A 27 2.18 -8.16 -4.68
C ARG A 27 1.80 -9.35 -3.77
N PRO A 28 2.38 -9.56 -2.58
CA PRO A 28 2.00 -10.69 -1.74
C PRO A 28 0.72 -10.41 -0.95
N LEU A 29 -0.39 -11.05 -1.34
CA LEU A 29 -1.70 -10.96 -0.66
C LEU A 29 -1.79 -11.67 0.70
N PHE A 30 -0.70 -12.24 1.20
CA PHE A 30 -0.71 -13.01 2.45
C PHE A 30 -0.35 -12.21 3.71
N PHE A 31 -0.01 -10.91 3.60
CA PHE A 31 0.30 -10.08 4.78
C PHE A 31 -0.93 -9.41 5.39
N LEU A 32 -1.81 -8.88 4.54
CA LEU A 32 -2.97 -8.09 4.96
C LEU A 32 -4.02 -8.92 5.73
N PRO A 33 -4.41 -10.14 5.28
CA PRO A 33 -5.42 -10.91 6.01
C PRO A 33 -4.97 -11.31 7.43
N PRO A 34 -3.74 -11.83 7.67
CA PRO A 34 -3.26 -12.10 9.02
C PRO A 34 -3.21 -10.85 9.91
N LEU A 35 -2.83 -9.69 9.36
CA LEU A 35 -2.82 -8.44 10.13
C LEU A 35 -4.24 -8.06 10.60
N VAL A 36 -5.23 -8.11 9.70
CA VAL A 36 -6.64 -7.84 10.02
C VAL A 36 -7.14 -8.80 11.11
N PHE A 37 -6.84 -10.11 10.99
CA PHE A 37 -7.24 -11.08 12.00
C PHE A 37 -6.58 -10.82 13.36
N CYS A 38 -5.28 -10.57 13.40
CA CYS A 38 -4.57 -10.26 14.65
C CYS A 38 -5.14 -9.02 15.33
N LEU A 39 -5.38 -7.94 14.58
CA LEU A 39 -5.94 -6.71 15.12
C LEU A 39 -7.37 -6.90 15.61
N TYR A 40 -8.19 -7.66 14.89
CA TYR A 40 -9.53 -8.02 15.33
C TYR A 40 -9.51 -8.84 16.63
N ILE A 41 -8.73 -9.93 16.67
CA ILE A 41 -8.63 -10.83 17.84
C ILE A 41 -8.12 -10.08 19.08
N THR A 42 -7.17 -9.17 18.89
CA THR A 42 -6.59 -8.41 20.00
C THR A 42 -7.41 -7.18 20.39
N GLY A 43 -8.47 -6.83 19.67
CA GLY A 43 -9.30 -5.66 19.95
C GLY A 43 -8.69 -4.31 19.53
N HIS A 44 -7.71 -4.32 18.63
CA HIS A 44 -7.01 -3.10 18.15
C HIS A 44 -7.40 -2.68 16.73
N LEU A 45 -8.38 -3.36 16.11
CA LEU A 45 -8.74 -3.10 14.71
C LEU A 45 -9.10 -1.62 14.46
N GLU A 46 -10.03 -1.07 15.23
CA GLU A 46 -10.50 0.32 15.09
C GLU A 46 -9.49 1.35 15.64
N LEU A 47 -8.50 0.91 16.42
CA LEU A 47 -7.42 1.76 16.89
C LEU A 47 -6.39 2.02 15.79
N ILE A 48 -6.11 1.00 14.97
CA ILE A 48 -5.07 1.03 13.94
C ILE A 48 -5.63 1.40 12.57
N PHE A 49 -6.82 0.91 12.23
CA PHE A 49 -7.48 1.20 10.96
C PHE A 49 -8.65 2.14 11.17
N ASP A 50 -8.50 3.37 10.68
CA ASP A 50 -9.63 4.28 10.50
C ASP A 50 -10.53 3.84 9.33
N ALA A 51 -11.60 4.59 9.12
CA ALA A 51 -12.59 4.30 8.07
C ALA A 51 -11.98 4.27 6.65
N GLU A 52 -10.95 5.07 6.36
CA GLU A 52 -10.32 5.09 5.04
C GLU A 52 -9.36 3.91 4.86
N HIS A 53 -8.64 3.49 5.91
CA HIS A 53 -7.83 2.26 5.87
C HIS A 53 -8.71 1.03 5.57
N LEU A 54 -9.88 0.93 6.21
CA LEU A 54 -10.81 -0.18 5.98
C LEU A 54 -11.37 -0.15 4.55
N LYS A 55 -11.79 1.02 4.09
CA LYS A 55 -12.31 1.22 2.73
C LYS A 55 -11.27 0.86 1.66
N GLU A 56 -10.03 1.31 1.82
CA GLU A 56 -8.95 1.02 0.87
C GLU A 56 -8.48 -0.43 0.96
N THR A 57 -8.47 -1.04 2.14
CA THR A 57 -8.24 -2.48 2.33
C THR A 57 -9.25 -3.30 1.52
N LEU A 58 -10.54 -2.97 1.61
CA LEU A 58 -11.59 -3.64 0.86
C LEU A 58 -11.42 -3.40 -0.65
N ARG A 59 -11.22 -2.15 -1.08
CA ARG A 59 -10.97 -1.81 -2.50
C ARG A 59 -9.81 -2.62 -3.06
N TYR A 60 -8.69 -2.68 -2.33
CA TYR A 60 -7.49 -3.39 -2.75
C TYR A 60 -7.74 -4.89 -2.95
N ILE A 61 -8.41 -5.53 -1.99
CA ILE A 61 -8.76 -6.95 -2.09
C ILE A 61 -9.70 -7.21 -3.28
N TYR A 62 -10.74 -6.39 -3.46
CA TYR A 62 -11.66 -6.55 -4.59
C TYR A 62 -11.01 -6.30 -5.95
N CYS A 63 -10.08 -5.36 -6.06
CA CYS A 63 -9.36 -5.11 -7.31
C CYS A 63 -8.41 -6.25 -7.70
N LEU A 64 -8.00 -7.08 -6.74
CA LEU A 64 -7.07 -8.19 -6.97
C LEU A 64 -7.76 -9.56 -6.99
N GLN A 65 -9.04 -9.62 -6.65
CA GLN A 65 -9.84 -10.83 -6.79
C GLN A 65 -9.93 -11.21 -8.27
N ASN A 66 -9.69 -12.48 -8.58
CA ASN A 66 -9.83 -12.98 -9.93
C ASN A 66 -11.30 -13.26 -10.24
N ASP A 67 -11.62 -13.48 -11.52
CA ASP A 67 -13.00 -13.76 -11.94
C ASP A 67 -13.57 -15.06 -11.35
N ASP A 68 -12.71 -15.99 -10.93
CA ASP A 68 -13.09 -17.25 -10.29
C ASP A 68 -13.29 -17.15 -8.76
N GLY A 69 -13.06 -15.97 -8.19
CA GLY A 69 -13.22 -15.66 -6.77
C GLY A 69 -11.90 -15.72 -6.01
#